data_AF-A0A2T7A4D8-F1
#
_entry.id   AF-A0A2T7A4D8-F1
#
_cell.length_a   1.000
_cell.length_b   1.000
_cell.length_c   1.000
_cell.angle_alpha   90.00
_cell.angle_beta   90.00
_cell.angle_gamma   90.00
#
_symmetry.space_group_name_H-M   'P 1'
#
loop_
_entity.id
_entity.type
_entity.pdbx_description
1 polymer ?
#
loop_
_entity_poly.entity_id
_entity_poly.type
_entity_poly.pdbx_seq_one_letter_code
_entity_poly.pdbx_strand_id
1 'polypeptide(L)'
;MEAVRDREREEQGSAYASRNQNQFHLQSSTGFRPGTPARGQQHLQSQAPPAPSPSNTLSVLVSSIHNLVLDLTVSSQSPAYTIPAQITPHQIPTIETLTTCLETVFSLLLRLKSPTSQSPSLPPPPPPPPPPPPQAQHPQVTALSQSCPPNQNLPQTLSALQQTHNTLLKTHKSLQAVHARSQTRATTLEKKLLVCTDENENLTNERERLQGVVESLEESLAEVREERDEIRLELRKSGAQWGRILTNAGRLAEGASRVERDLRGEVGNLREEVGLLRGRGGDGDSLMSGMESGGFVGGSGSGGGDREVRELKLRVRELERNIEEARRDGRGVIEMAEKLAMLGRGIIER
;
A
#
# COMPACT_ATOMS: atom_id res chain seq x y z
N MET A 1 31.36 27.61 34.12
CA MET A 1 32.17 27.38 32.91
C MET A 1 31.49 26.30 32.07
N GLU A 2 30.34 26.61 31.49
CA GLU A 2 29.56 25.63 30.71
C GLU A 2 28.67 26.34 29.66
N ALA A 3 29.22 27.39 29.04
CA ALA A 3 28.50 28.27 28.11
C ALA A 3 29.34 28.63 26.86
N VAL A 4 30.18 27.70 26.38
CA VAL A 4 31.10 27.93 25.23
C VAL A 4 31.13 26.72 24.28
N ARG A 5 30.05 25.94 24.16
CA ARG A 5 30.02 24.76 23.26
C ARG A 5 28.93 24.75 22.17
N ASP A 6 28.21 25.85 21.97
CA ASP A 6 27.11 25.92 20.99
C ASP A 6 27.36 26.86 19.80
N ARG A 7 28.61 27.16 19.45
CA ARG A 7 28.92 28.15 18.38
C ARG A 7 29.69 27.62 17.15
N GLU A 8 29.86 26.31 16.99
CA GLU A 8 30.66 25.75 15.87
C GLU A 8 29.88 24.75 14.99
N ARG A 9 28.55 24.86 14.88
CA ARG A 9 27.75 23.93 14.04
C ARG A 9 26.98 24.56 12.87
N GLU A 10 27.25 25.82 12.53
CA GLU A 10 26.48 26.54 11.50
C GLU A 10 27.26 26.90 10.20
N GLU A 11 28.54 26.49 10.06
CA GLU A 11 29.37 26.89 8.91
C GLU A 11 30.04 25.72 8.15
N GLN A 12 29.32 24.62 7.92
CA GLN A 12 29.74 23.64 6.91
C GLN A 12 28.58 23.21 6.03
N GLY A 13 28.60 23.64 4.75
CA GLY A 13 28.17 22.75 3.67
C GLY A 13 27.07 23.24 2.73
N SER A 14 26.77 24.53 2.66
CA SER A 14 26.04 25.13 1.52
C SER A 14 26.98 25.23 0.30
N ALA A 15 27.19 24.12 -0.42
CA ALA A 15 28.10 24.09 -1.58
C ALA A 15 27.77 23.05 -2.67
N TYR A 16 26.49 22.76 -2.95
CA TYR A 16 26.09 22.01 -4.15
C TYR A 16 24.85 22.61 -4.81
N ALA A 17 24.99 23.84 -5.29
CA ALA A 17 24.11 24.39 -6.32
C ALA A 17 25.00 24.92 -7.45
N SER A 18 24.71 24.49 -8.69
CA SER A 18 25.31 24.89 -9.97
C SER A 18 26.31 23.92 -10.59
N ARG A 19 25.80 22.87 -11.25
CA ARG A 19 26.38 22.46 -12.54
C ARG A 19 25.32 21.85 -13.45
N ASN A 20 24.62 22.74 -14.12
CA ASN A 20 23.81 22.46 -15.28
C ASN A 20 24.75 22.31 -16.48
N GLN A 21 24.97 21.09 -16.98
CA GLN A 21 25.34 20.88 -18.38
C GLN A 21 24.55 19.67 -18.90
N ASN A 22 23.52 20.02 -19.66
CA ASN A 22 22.83 19.15 -20.60
C ASN A 22 23.85 18.50 -21.53
N GLN A 23 23.96 17.17 -21.44
CA GLN A 23 24.57 16.36 -22.48
C GLN A 23 23.67 15.13 -22.69
N PHE A 24 22.48 15.36 -23.25
CA PHE A 24 21.65 14.28 -23.78
C PHE A 24 22.29 13.80 -25.08
N HIS A 25 23.16 12.79 -24.97
CA HIS A 25 23.54 11.94 -26.09
C HIS A 25 22.35 10.99 -26.36
N LEU A 26 21.58 11.29 -27.40
CA LEU A 26 20.64 10.33 -27.99
C LEU A 26 21.45 9.24 -28.69
N GLN A 27 21.88 8.22 -27.93
CA GLN A 27 22.25 6.94 -28.54
C GLN A 27 20.97 6.15 -28.77
N SER A 28 20.54 6.18 -30.03
CA SER A 28 19.58 5.28 -30.64
C SER A 28 20.09 3.84 -30.57
N SER A 29 19.77 3.16 -29.47
CA SER A 29 19.97 1.71 -29.37
C SER A 29 18.82 1.00 -30.06
N THR A 30 19.03 0.65 -31.33
CA THR A 30 18.22 -0.31 -32.08
C THR A 30 18.44 -1.71 -31.50
N GLY A 31 17.72 -2.01 -30.42
CA GLY A 31 17.68 -3.33 -29.79
C GLY A 31 16.80 -4.28 -30.57
N PHE A 32 17.41 -5.36 -31.06
CA PHE A 32 16.83 -6.44 -31.82
C PHE A 32 15.54 -7.01 -31.20
N ARG A 33 14.55 -7.18 -32.08
CA ARG A 33 13.29 -7.88 -31.83
C ARG A 33 13.55 -9.39 -31.85
N PRO A 34 13.34 -10.15 -30.75
CA PRO A 34 13.40 -11.60 -30.80
C PRO A 34 12.20 -12.14 -31.58
N GLY A 35 12.48 -13.08 -32.48
CA GLY A 35 11.51 -13.66 -33.39
C GLY A 35 10.34 -14.34 -32.69
N THR A 36 9.16 -14.18 -33.29
CA THR A 36 7.99 -15.04 -33.11
C THR A 36 8.33 -16.47 -33.54
N PRO A 37 8.18 -17.49 -32.68
CA PRO A 37 8.08 -18.86 -33.17
C PRO A 37 6.67 -19.14 -33.68
N ALA A 38 6.64 -19.93 -34.74
CA ALA A 38 5.47 -20.29 -35.50
C ALA A 38 4.45 -21.09 -34.67
N ARG A 39 3.20 -20.64 -34.79
CA ARG A 39 1.95 -21.39 -34.90
C ARG A 39 2.13 -22.92 -34.97
N GLY A 40 1.94 -23.57 -33.83
CA GLY A 40 1.58 -24.99 -33.70
C GLY A 40 0.41 -25.10 -32.73
N GLN A 41 -0.75 -25.51 -33.24
CA GLN A 41 -1.95 -25.77 -32.45
C GLN A 41 -1.68 -26.88 -31.43
N GLN A 42 -1.92 -26.63 -30.14
CA GLN A 42 -2.60 -27.57 -29.26
C GLN A 42 -3.49 -26.83 -28.28
N HIS A 43 -4.77 -27.16 -28.36
CA HIS A 43 -5.88 -26.66 -27.57
C HIS A 43 -5.88 -27.39 -26.22
N LEU A 44 -5.32 -26.77 -25.18
CA LEU A 44 -5.61 -27.12 -23.78
C LEU A 44 -6.03 -25.83 -23.08
N GLN A 45 -7.36 -25.71 -22.96
CA GLN A 45 -8.06 -24.61 -22.32
C GLN A 45 -7.90 -24.72 -20.80
N SER A 46 -6.75 -24.28 -20.27
CA SER A 46 -6.60 -23.98 -18.84
C SER A 46 -7.19 -22.61 -18.57
N GLN A 47 -8.49 -22.59 -18.33
CA GLN A 47 -9.24 -21.41 -17.91
C GLN A 47 -8.77 -21.02 -16.50
N ALA A 48 -7.92 -19.99 -16.40
CA ALA A 48 -7.58 -19.40 -15.12
C ALA A 48 -8.87 -18.83 -14.49
N PRO A 49 -9.16 -19.13 -13.21
CA PRO A 49 -10.36 -18.65 -12.56
C PRO A 49 -10.35 -17.11 -12.56
N PRO A 50 -11.50 -16.46 -12.81
CA PRO A 50 -11.59 -15.01 -12.83
C PRO A 50 -11.14 -14.46 -11.47
N ALA A 51 -10.26 -13.45 -11.50
CA ALA A 51 -9.80 -12.77 -10.30
C ALA A 51 -11.02 -12.29 -9.50
N PRO A 52 -11.09 -12.60 -8.19
CA PRO A 52 -12.24 -12.24 -7.38
C PRO A 52 -12.38 -10.72 -7.34
N SER A 53 -13.58 -10.22 -7.68
CA SER A 53 -13.89 -8.80 -7.59
C SER A 53 -13.59 -8.27 -6.18
N PRO A 54 -12.96 -7.09 -6.03
CA PRO A 54 -12.53 -6.56 -4.73
C PRO A 54 -13.65 -6.42 -3.70
N SER A 55 -14.91 -6.32 -4.16
CA SER A 55 -16.10 -6.31 -3.30
C SER A 55 -16.32 -7.64 -2.55
N ASN A 56 -15.91 -8.78 -3.11
CA ASN A 56 -16.05 -10.08 -2.44
C ASN A 56 -15.02 -10.23 -1.33
N THR A 57 -13.81 -9.68 -1.48
CA THR A 57 -12.74 -9.78 -0.48
C THR A 57 -13.11 -9.06 0.81
N LEU A 58 -13.71 -7.87 0.71
CA LEU A 58 -14.21 -7.14 1.88
C LEU A 58 -15.40 -7.83 2.54
N SER A 59 -16.34 -8.37 1.76
CA SER A 59 -17.48 -9.12 2.32
C SER A 59 -17.01 -10.36 3.09
N VAL A 60 -16.06 -11.13 2.52
CA VAL A 60 -15.45 -12.30 3.18
C VAL A 60 -14.74 -11.88 4.46
N LEU A 61 -13.95 -10.80 4.44
CA LEU A 61 -13.25 -10.31 5.63
C LEU A 61 -14.23 -9.90 6.74
N VAL A 62 -15.30 -9.18 6.39
CA VAL A 62 -16.32 -8.74 7.36
C VAL A 62 -17.07 -9.93 7.94
N SER A 63 -17.43 -10.91 7.12
CA SER A 63 -18.05 -12.16 7.60
C SER A 63 -17.10 -12.95 8.52
N SER A 64 -15.81 -13.03 8.19
CA SER A 64 -14.81 -13.66 9.06
C SER A 64 -14.65 -12.94 10.40
N ILE A 65 -14.61 -11.60 10.40
CA ILE A 65 -14.54 -10.79 11.63
C ILE A 65 -15.81 -10.98 12.46
N HIS A 66 -16.99 -10.95 11.84
CA HIS A 66 -18.27 -11.15 12.53
C HIS A 66 -18.36 -12.55 13.18
N ASN A 67 -17.93 -13.61 12.47
CA ASN A 67 -17.89 -14.96 13.03
C ASN A 67 -16.91 -15.08 14.21
N LEU A 68 -15.73 -14.45 14.11
CA LEU A 68 -14.77 -14.39 15.21
C LEU A 68 -15.36 -13.69 16.45
N VAL A 69 -16.09 -12.59 16.27
CA VAL A 69 -16.79 -11.89 17.36
C VAL A 69 -17.87 -12.77 17.99
N LEU A 70 -18.63 -13.52 17.18
CA LEU A 70 -19.60 -14.49 17.71
C LEU A 70 -18.92 -15.58 18.54
N ASP A 71 -17.84 -16.19 18.04
CA ASP A 71 -17.12 -17.25 18.77
C ASP A 71 -16.53 -16.74 20.10
N LEU A 72 -15.99 -15.52 20.10
CA LEU A 72 -15.42 -14.89 21.31
C LEU A 72 -16.51 -14.50 22.33
N THR A 73 -17.69 -14.08 21.87
CA THR A 73 -18.80 -13.71 22.74
C THR A 73 -19.52 -14.93 23.32
N VAL A 74 -19.61 -16.04 22.59
CA VAL A 74 -20.20 -17.30 23.09
C VAL A 74 -19.41 -17.90 24.26
N SER A 75 -18.08 -17.71 24.30
CA SER A 75 -17.25 -18.15 25.43
C SER A 75 -17.31 -17.24 26.66
N SER A 76 -17.82 -16.01 26.53
CA SER A 76 -17.89 -15.04 27.62
C SER A 76 -19.33 -14.94 28.14
N GLN A 77 -19.70 -15.77 29.12
CA GLN A 77 -21.00 -15.74 29.83
C GLN A 77 -21.17 -14.47 30.69
N SER A 78 -21.08 -13.27 30.10
CA SER A 78 -21.40 -12.00 30.78
C SER A 78 -22.65 -11.37 30.15
N PRO A 79 -23.69 -11.00 30.91
CA PRO A 79 -25.04 -10.81 30.37
C PRO A 79 -25.33 -9.42 29.76
N ALA A 80 -24.32 -8.64 29.35
CA ALA A 80 -24.49 -7.20 29.13
C ALA A 80 -24.19 -6.67 27.72
N TYR A 81 -23.94 -7.51 26.71
CA TYR A 81 -23.69 -7.05 25.34
C TYR A 81 -24.83 -7.43 24.39
N THR A 82 -25.53 -6.40 23.90
CA THR A 82 -26.50 -6.53 22.80
C THR A 82 -25.73 -6.57 21.49
N ILE A 83 -25.54 -7.77 20.93
CA ILE A 83 -24.92 -7.96 19.61
C ILE A 83 -25.92 -7.44 18.56
N PRO A 84 -25.50 -6.56 17.62
CA PRO A 84 -26.35 -6.10 16.52
C PRO A 84 -26.84 -7.28 15.68
N ALA A 85 -28.10 -7.23 15.24
CA ALA A 85 -28.74 -8.30 14.49
C ALA A 85 -27.99 -8.66 13.19
N GLN A 86 -27.97 -9.97 12.88
CA GLN A 86 -27.40 -10.63 11.70
C GLN A 86 -27.25 -9.74 10.45
N ILE A 87 -26.02 -9.57 9.97
CA ILE A 87 -25.73 -8.94 8.68
C ILE A 87 -26.19 -9.89 7.56
N THR A 88 -27.19 -9.49 6.79
CA THR A 88 -27.61 -10.24 5.59
C THR A 88 -26.50 -10.17 4.52
N PRO A 89 -26.16 -11.30 3.87
CA PRO A 89 -24.96 -11.45 3.02
C PRO A 89 -24.92 -10.59 1.73
N HIS A 90 -25.91 -9.72 1.50
CA HIS A 90 -26.01 -8.87 0.31
C HIS A 90 -25.97 -7.38 0.61
N GLN A 91 -25.86 -6.97 1.88
CA GLN A 91 -25.79 -5.57 2.24
C GLN A 91 -24.33 -5.16 2.43
N ILE A 92 -23.87 -4.19 1.65
CA ILE A 92 -22.55 -3.58 1.84
C ILE A 92 -22.59 -2.94 3.25
N PRO A 93 -21.75 -3.39 4.18
CA PRO A 93 -21.76 -2.85 5.54
C PRO A 93 -21.39 -1.37 5.50
N THR A 94 -22.11 -0.55 6.24
CA THR A 94 -21.79 0.88 6.33
C THR A 94 -20.46 1.05 7.08
N ILE A 95 -19.79 2.17 6.85
CA ILE A 95 -18.53 2.52 7.53
C ILE A 95 -18.72 2.50 9.05
N GLU A 96 -19.87 2.93 9.55
CA GLU A 96 -20.20 2.91 10.98
C GLU A 96 -20.27 1.49 11.56
N THR A 97 -20.82 0.53 10.82
CA THR A 97 -20.86 -0.89 11.21
C THR A 97 -19.45 -1.47 11.28
N LEU A 98 -18.60 -1.16 10.30
CA LEU A 98 -17.21 -1.59 10.29
C LEU A 98 -16.42 -1.02 11.47
N THR A 99 -16.55 0.29 11.73
CA THR A 99 -15.89 0.94 12.86
C THR A 99 -16.33 0.32 14.19
N THR A 100 -17.62 0.08 14.38
CA THR A 100 -18.16 -0.54 15.61
C THR A 100 -17.63 -1.97 15.80
N CYS A 101 -17.59 -2.78 14.73
CA CYS A 101 -17.03 -4.12 14.78
C CYS A 101 -15.54 -4.10 15.15
N LEU A 102 -14.75 -3.20 14.53
CA LEU A 102 -13.33 -3.08 14.81
C LEU A 102 -13.06 -2.59 16.25
N GLU A 103 -13.83 -1.62 16.75
CA GLU A 103 -13.75 -1.16 18.14
C GLU A 103 -14.08 -2.27 19.14
N THR A 104 -15.07 -3.12 18.82
CA THR A 104 -15.45 -4.26 19.66
C THR A 104 -14.32 -5.30 19.70
N VAL A 105 -13.75 -5.65 18.54
CA VAL A 105 -12.61 -6.58 18.44
C VAL A 105 -11.39 -6.02 19.18
N PHE A 106 -11.09 -4.73 19.00
CA PHE A 106 -9.97 -4.07 19.66
C PHE A 106 -10.16 -4.05 21.19
N SER A 107 -11.37 -3.78 21.67
CA SER A 107 -11.71 -3.84 23.10
C SER A 107 -11.57 -5.25 23.67
N LEU A 108 -11.99 -6.28 22.94
CA LEU A 108 -11.81 -7.68 23.33
C LEU A 108 -10.32 -8.07 23.37
N LEU A 109 -9.54 -7.67 22.36
CA LEU A 109 -8.10 -7.92 22.30
C LEU A 109 -7.34 -7.20 23.42
N LEU A 110 -7.70 -5.95 23.73
CA LEU A 110 -7.15 -5.22 24.88
C LEU A 110 -7.46 -5.92 26.21
N ARG A 111 -8.67 -6.47 26.34
CA ARG A 111 -9.07 -7.22 27.53
C ARG A 111 -8.29 -8.54 27.66
N LEU A 112 -8.02 -9.21 26.55
CA LEU A 112 -7.18 -10.42 26.49
C LEU A 112 -5.69 -10.12 26.74
N LYS A 113 -5.20 -8.96 26.30
CA LYS A 113 -3.79 -8.54 26.41
C LYS A 113 -3.46 -7.86 27.74
N SER A 114 -4.48 -7.46 28.49
CA SER A 114 -4.31 -7.19 29.92
C SER A 114 -3.89 -8.51 30.56
N PRO A 115 -2.66 -8.64 31.10
CA PRO A 115 -2.28 -9.85 31.82
C PRO A 115 -3.30 -9.97 32.94
N THR A 116 -4.20 -10.92 32.78
CA THR A 116 -5.18 -11.29 33.77
C THR A 116 -4.37 -11.93 34.90
N SER A 117 -3.77 -11.07 35.72
CA SER A 117 -3.22 -11.38 37.03
C SER A 117 -4.36 -11.62 38.04
N GLN A 118 -5.57 -11.84 37.54
CA GLN A 118 -6.65 -12.50 38.24
C GLN A 118 -6.71 -13.92 37.71
N SER A 119 -5.78 -14.76 38.17
CA SER A 119 -6.08 -16.18 38.32
C SER A 119 -7.52 -16.29 38.81
N PRO A 120 -8.41 -17.07 38.18
CA PRO A 120 -9.73 -17.30 38.74
C PRO A 120 -9.48 -17.69 40.19
N SER A 121 -10.01 -16.88 41.12
CA SER A 121 -9.94 -17.19 42.53
C SER A 121 -10.70 -18.49 42.67
N LEU A 122 -9.97 -19.60 42.55
CA LEU A 122 -10.43 -20.90 42.98
C LEU A 122 -10.97 -20.63 44.39
N PRO A 123 -12.22 -21.01 44.69
CA PRO A 123 -12.69 -20.95 46.07
C PRO A 123 -11.59 -21.56 46.92
N PRO A 124 -11.15 -20.88 47.99
CA PRO A 124 -10.01 -21.34 48.78
C PRO A 124 -10.20 -22.82 49.06
N PRO A 125 -9.22 -23.67 48.75
CA PRO A 125 -9.35 -25.09 48.98
C PRO A 125 -9.85 -25.26 50.43
N PRO A 126 -10.89 -26.08 50.66
CA PRO A 126 -11.40 -26.27 52.01
C PRO A 126 -10.19 -26.56 52.91
N PRO A 127 -10.10 -25.90 54.07
CA PRO A 127 -8.95 -26.07 54.95
C PRO A 127 -8.68 -27.56 55.10
N PRO A 128 -7.43 -28.01 54.92
CA PRO A 128 -7.11 -29.42 55.09
C PRO A 128 -7.71 -29.85 56.42
N PRO A 129 -8.40 -31.00 56.47
CA PRO A 129 -8.96 -31.49 57.72
C PRO A 129 -7.84 -31.42 58.75
N PRO A 130 -8.11 -30.87 59.96
CA PRO A 130 -7.10 -30.71 60.98
C PRO A 130 -6.35 -32.03 61.07
N PRO A 131 -5.00 -32.02 61.08
CA PRO A 131 -4.24 -33.23 61.24
C PRO A 131 -4.88 -33.97 62.41
N PRO A 132 -5.24 -35.27 62.26
CA PRO A 132 -5.77 -36.02 63.37
C PRO A 132 -4.85 -35.72 64.55
N PRO A 133 -5.41 -35.32 65.71
CA PRO A 133 -4.62 -34.90 66.85
C PRO A 133 -3.51 -35.93 66.98
N PRO A 134 -2.23 -35.51 67.13
CA PRO A 134 -1.17 -36.46 67.33
C PRO A 134 -1.66 -37.35 68.46
N GLN A 135 -2.09 -38.56 68.10
CA GLN A 135 -2.13 -39.62 69.05
C GLN A 135 -0.65 -39.73 69.36
N ALA A 136 -0.27 -39.00 70.42
CA ALA A 136 0.83 -39.33 71.27
C ALA A 136 0.50 -40.75 71.76
N GLN A 137 0.65 -41.71 70.85
CA GLN A 137 1.33 -42.93 71.16
C GLN A 137 2.73 -42.47 71.51
N HIS A 138 2.85 -41.93 72.73
CA HIS A 138 3.98 -42.22 73.56
C HIS A 138 4.29 -43.70 73.29
N PRO A 139 5.44 -44.06 72.69
CA PRO A 139 6.05 -45.27 73.17
C PRO A 139 6.19 -44.98 74.67
N GLN A 140 5.38 -45.64 75.50
CA GLN A 140 5.77 -45.86 76.86
C GLN A 140 7.13 -46.55 76.74
N VAL A 141 8.19 -45.74 76.81
CA VAL A 141 9.50 -46.19 77.22
C VAL A 141 9.29 -46.50 78.68
N THR A 142 8.68 -47.65 78.94
CA THR A 142 8.65 -48.26 80.25
C THR A 142 10.11 -48.50 80.55
N ALA A 143 10.66 -47.65 81.41
CA ALA A 143 11.96 -47.85 82.00
C ALA A 143 11.99 -49.29 82.53
N LEU A 144 12.81 -50.11 81.89
CA LEU A 144 13.21 -51.42 82.35
C LEU A 144 13.98 -51.24 83.66
N SER A 145 13.28 -51.05 84.76
CA SER A 145 13.80 -51.41 86.09
C SER A 145 13.50 -52.88 86.30
N GLN A 146 14.54 -53.65 85.99
CA GLN A 146 14.90 -54.97 86.48
C GLN A 146 14.06 -55.49 87.66
N SER A 147 13.26 -56.52 87.40
CA SER A 147 13.19 -57.71 88.26
C SER A 147 12.63 -58.87 87.43
N CYS A 148 13.52 -59.65 86.82
CA CYS A 148 13.17 -60.93 86.19
C CYS A 148 12.76 -61.96 87.27
N PRO A 149 11.60 -62.61 87.18
CA PRO A 149 11.48 -64.02 87.52
C PRO A 149 11.87 -64.85 86.28
N PRO A 150 12.77 -65.84 86.41
CA PRO A 150 13.16 -66.68 85.30
C PRO A 150 12.05 -67.70 85.00
N ASN A 151 11.80 -67.93 83.70
CA ASN A 151 11.22 -69.17 83.14
C ASN A 151 9.70 -69.43 83.04
N GLN A 152 8.78 -68.45 83.04
CA GLN A 152 7.34 -68.79 82.76
C GLN A 152 6.62 -68.12 81.57
N ASN A 153 7.18 -67.14 80.85
CA ASN A 153 6.44 -66.42 79.78
C ASN A 153 7.01 -66.52 78.36
N LEU A 154 7.82 -67.55 78.05
CA LEU A 154 8.36 -67.79 76.70
C LEU A 154 7.31 -67.78 75.55
N PRO A 155 6.09 -68.34 75.72
CA PRO A 155 5.09 -68.32 74.66
C PRO A 155 4.58 -66.90 74.35
N GLN A 156 4.46 -66.04 75.36
CA GLN A 156 4.04 -64.64 75.17
C GLN A 156 5.10 -63.82 74.44
N THR A 157 6.38 -64.04 74.76
CA THR A 157 7.50 -63.35 74.10
C THR A 157 7.57 -63.71 72.60
N LEU A 158 7.38 -64.98 72.25
CA LEU A 158 7.34 -65.41 70.85
C LEU A 158 6.14 -64.81 70.10
N SER A 159 4.96 -64.79 70.73
CA SER A 159 3.76 -64.17 70.16
C SER A 159 3.95 -62.66 69.90
N ALA A 160 4.51 -61.94 70.87
CA ALA A 160 4.83 -60.52 70.73
C ALA A 160 5.85 -60.28 69.61
N LEU A 161 6.93 -61.05 69.55
CA LEU A 161 7.94 -60.95 68.49
C LEU A 161 7.32 -61.22 67.10
N GLN A 162 6.48 -62.25 66.98
CA GLN A 162 5.80 -62.55 65.72
C GLN A 162 4.82 -61.46 65.30
N GLN A 163 4.12 -60.83 66.25
CA GLN A 163 3.29 -59.67 65.98
C GLN A 163 4.12 -58.48 65.48
N THR A 164 5.24 -58.16 66.14
CA THR A 164 6.13 -57.07 65.69
C THR A 164 6.70 -57.33 64.30
N HIS A 165 7.13 -58.56 64.02
CA HIS A 165 7.61 -58.98 62.70
C HIS A 165 6.52 -58.80 61.62
N ASN A 166 5.30 -59.26 61.90
CA ASN A 166 4.18 -59.10 60.96
C ASN A 166 3.83 -57.63 60.73
N THR A 167 3.89 -56.79 61.77
CA THR A 167 3.71 -55.34 61.65
C THR A 167 4.81 -54.72 60.79
N LEU A 168 6.07 -55.05 61.05
CA LEU A 168 7.21 -54.56 60.27
C LEU A 168 7.08 -54.95 58.79
N LEU A 169 6.73 -56.20 58.50
CA LEU A 169 6.53 -56.69 57.14
C LEU A 169 5.38 -55.96 56.41
N LYS A 170 4.28 -55.66 57.11
CA LYS A 170 3.18 -54.83 56.57
C LYS A 170 3.65 -53.41 56.27
N THR A 171 4.40 -52.78 57.19
CA THR A 171 4.93 -51.42 56.98
C THR A 171 5.92 -51.37 55.82
N HIS A 172 6.79 -52.37 55.68
CA HIS A 172 7.72 -52.50 54.56
C HIS A 172 6.98 -52.60 53.22
N LYS A 173 5.98 -53.48 53.11
CA LYS A 173 5.16 -53.60 51.90
C LYS A 173 4.41 -52.31 51.57
N SER A 174 3.89 -51.61 52.58
CA SER A 174 3.25 -50.31 52.41
C SER A 174 4.23 -49.25 51.88
N LEU A 175 5.43 -49.16 52.47
CA LEU A 175 6.48 -48.24 52.05
C LEU A 175 6.93 -48.54 50.62
N GLN A 176 7.10 -49.82 50.26
CA GLN A 176 7.44 -50.25 48.91
C GLN A 176 6.36 -49.83 47.90
N ALA A 177 5.07 -49.94 48.25
CA ALA A 177 3.98 -49.49 47.38
C ALA A 177 3.94 -47.96 47.24
N VAL A 178 4.24 -47.20 48.31
CA VAL A 178 4.38 -45.73 48.25
C VAL A 178 5.55 -45.33 47.36
N HIS A 179 6.70 -46.00 47.51
CA HIS A 179 7.89 -45.76 46.70
C HIS A 179 7.61 -46.00 45.21
N ALA A 180 6.99 -47.12 44.85
CA ALA A 180 6.61 -47.42 43.48
C ALA A 180 5.68 -46.36 42.88
N ARG A 181 4.67 -45.90 43.63
CA ARG A 181 3.78 -44.80 43.19
C ARG A 181 4.53 -43.49 43.02
N SER A 182 5.46 -43.17 43.92
CA SER A 182 6.29 -41.97 43.82
C SER A 182 7.16 -42.01 42.56
N GLN A 183 7.75 -43.16 42.26
CA GLN A 183 8.54 -43.38 41.05
C GLN A 183 7.71 -43.17 39.78
N THR A 184 6.50 -43.76 39.70
CA THR A 184 5.60 -43.53 38.55
C THR A 184 5.22 -42.06 38.37
N ARG A 185 4.99 -41.33 39.48
CA ARG A 185 4.71 -39.88 39.42
C ARG A 185 5.92 -39.10 38.90
N ALA A 186 7.12 -39.39 39.40
CA ALA A 186 8.35 -38.75 38.94
C ALA A 186 8.57 -38.96 37.44
N THR A 187 8.48 -40.21 36.95
CA THR A 187 8.64 -40.50 35.52
C THR A 187 7.56 -39.85 34.65
N THR A 188 6.37 -39.63 35.19
CA THR A 188 5.28 -38.93 34.48
C THR A 188 5.56 -37.44 34.39
N LEU A 189 6.06 -36.82 35.48
CA LEU A 189 6.46 -35.41 35.49
C LEU A 189 7.65 -35.14 34.57
N GLU A 190 8.64 -36.03 34.52
CA GLU A 190 9.77 -35.95 33.59
C GLU A 190 9.30 -35.93 32.13
N LYS A 191 8.36 -36.81 31.75
CA LYS A 191 7.79 -36.83 30.39
C LYS A 191 7.01 -35.55 30.08
N LYS A 192 6.23 -35.03 31.04
CA LYS A 192 5.51 -33.75 30.85
C LYS A 192 6.45 -32.58 30.69
N LEU A 193 7.54 -32.56 31.47
CA LEU A 193 8.57 -31.55 31.35
C LEU A 193 9.21 -31.58 29.96
N LEU A 194 9.52 -32.77 29.44
CA LEU A 194 10.06 -32.94 28.09
C LEU A 194 9.11 -32.42 27.00
N VAL A 195 7.82 -32.77 27.06
CA VAL A 195 6.83 -32.24 26.08
C VAL A 195 6.72 -30.72 26.20
N CYS A 196 6.74 -30.18 27.41
CA CYS A 196 6.69 -28.74 27.64
C CYS A 196 7.93 -28.01 27.12
N THR A 197 9.13 -28.61 27.22
CA THR A 197 10.35 -28.04 26.64
C THR A 197 10.28 -28.03 25.11
N ASP A 198 9.83 -29.12 24.49
CA ASP A 198 9.69 -29.21 23.03
C ASP A 198 8.65 -28.21 22.50
N GLU A 199 7.51 -28.08 23.18
CA GLU A 199 6.48 -27.10 22.83
C GLU A 199 7.00 -25.66 22.94
N ASN A 200 7.78 -25.35 23.98
CA ASN A 200 8.37 -24.03 24.17
C ASN A 200 9.40 -23.70 23.09
N GLU A 201 10.23 -24.67 22.69
CA GLU A 201 11.16 -24.53 21.57
C GLU A 201 10.40 -24.29 20.26
N ASN A 202 9.35 -25.05 19.99
CA ASN A 202 8.51 -24.87 18.81
C ASN A 202 7.84 -23.48 18.77
N LEU A 203 7.28 -23.02 19.89
CA LEU A 203 6.69 -21.67 20.00
C LEU A 203 7.75 -20.57 19.84
N THR A 204 8.97 -20.79 20.33
CA THR A 204 10.08 -19.85 20.15
C THR A 204 10.48 -19.75 18.69
N ASN A 205 10.61 -20.88 17.99
CA ASN A 205 10.92 -20.92 16.56
C ASN A 205 9.82 -20.26 15.71
N GLU A 206 8.55 -20.50 16.02
CA GLU A 206 7.44 -19.87 15.32
C GLU A 206 7.37 -18.36 15.58
N ARG A 207 7.67 -17.92 16.82
CA ARG A 207 7.81 -16.49 17.14
C ARG A 207 8.90 -15.84 16.30
N GLU A 208 10.08 -16.44 16.22
CA GLU A 208 11.20 -15.91 15.41
C GLU A 208 10.85 -15.88 13.92
N ARG A 209 10.19 -16.92 13.41
CA ARG A 209 9.71 -16.96 12.02
C ARG A 209 8.71 -15.83 11.74
N LEU A 210 7.71 -15.65 12.61
CA LEU A 210 6.71 -14.59 12.47
C LEU A 210 7.34 -13.20 12.60
N GLN A 211 8.31 -13.04 13.50
CA GLN A 211 9.06 -11.80 13.63
C GLN A 211 9.82 -11.45 12.33
N GLY A 212 10.48 -12.42 11.70
CA GLY A 212 11.14 -12.20 10.40
C GLY A 212 10.17 -11.82 9.29
N VAL A 213 8.94 -12.36 9.30
CA VAL A 213 7.88 -11.95 8.35
C VAL A 213 7.43 -10.51 8.60
N VAL A 214 7.30 -10.09 9.86
CA VAL A 214 6.95 -8.72 10.21
C VAL A 214 8.04 -7.75 9.74
N GLU A 215 9.31 -8.04 10.02
CA GLU A 215 10.45 -7.21 9.60
C GLU A 215 10.50 -7.05 8.06
N SER A 216 10.29 -8.14 7.30
CA SER A 216 10.22 -8.09 5.83
C SER A 216 9.03 -7.25 5.30
N LEU A 217 7.85 -7.35 5.93
CA LEU A 217 6.69 -6.55 5.55
C LEU A 217 6.90 -5.06 5.88
N GLU A 218 7.57 -4.74 7.00
CA GLU A 218 7.92 -3.37 7.35
C GLU A 218 8.91 -2.75 6.35
N GLU A 219 9.89 -3.53 5.88
CA GLU A 219 10.82 -3.13 4.81
C GLU A 219 10.09 -2.85 3.49
N SER A 220 9.26 -3.80 3.01
CA SER A 220 8.46 -3.61 1.78
C SER A 220 7.53 -2.39 1.88
N LEU A 221 7.00 -2.13 3.07
CA LEU A 221 6.13 -0.97 3.30
C LEU A 221 6.93 0.34 3.26
N ALA A 222 8.17 0.34 3.76
CA ALA A 222 9.07 1.48 3.63
C ALA A 222 9.43 1.78 2.16
N GLU A 223 9.75 0.75 1.38
CA GLU A 223 10.04 0.87 -0.06
C GLU A 223 8.84 1.48 -0.82
N VAL A 224 7.63 0.95 -0.62
CA VAL A 224 6.41 1.48 -1.28
C VAL A 224 6.14 2.94 -0.90
N ARG A 225 6.45 3.34 0.35
CA ARG A 225 6.31 4.74 0.77
C ARG A 225 7.30 5.65 0.05
N GLU A 226 8.54 5.20 -0.11
CA GLU A 226 9.58 5.91 -0.85
C GLU A 226 9.20 6.05 -2.33
N GLU A 227 8.80 4.96 -2.99
CA GLU A 227 8.35 4.97 -4.40
C GLU A 227 7.18 5.94 -4.63
N ARG A 228 6.18 5.92 -3.73
CA ARG A 228 5.04 6.85 -3.79
C ARG A 228 5.51 8.30 -3.68
N ASP A 229 6.46 8.59 -2.81
CA ASP A 229 6.94 9.94 -2.58
C ASP A 229 7.82 10.44 -3.74
N GLU A 230 8.57 9.54 -4.39
CA GLU A 230 9.28 9.82 -5.64
C GLU A 230 8.31 10.12 -6.78
N ILE A 231 7.26 9.30 -6.98
CA ILE A 231 6.22 9.56 -8.00
C ILE A 231 5.55 10.91 -7.77
N ARG A 232 5.25 11.28 -6.52
CA ARG A 232 4.69 12.60 -6.18
C ARG A 232 5.66 13.74 -6.47
N LEU A 233 6.96 13.51 -6.32
CA LEU A 233 7.99 14.47 -6.67
C LEU A 233 8.08 14.65 -8.19
N GLU A 234 8.09 13.55 -8.95
CA GLU A 234 8.08 13.59 -10.42
C GLU A 234 6.83 14.27 -10.97
N LEU A 235 5.65 13.98 -10.41
CA LEU A 235 4.39 14.61 -10.83
C LEU A 235 4.42 16.12 -10.61
N ARG A 236 5.00 16.61 -9.51
CA ARG A 236 5.20 18.05 -9.26
C ARG A 236 6.17 18.67 -10.28
N LYS A 237 7.29 17.99 -10.58
CA LYS A 237 8.27 18.45 -11.58
C LYS A 237 7.64 18.53 -12.97
N SER A 238 6.92 17.49 -13.38
CA SER A 238 6.20 17.40 -14.66
C SER A 238 5.09 18.45 -14.75
N GLY A 239 4.28 18.60 -13.71
CA GLY A 239 3.23 19.63 -13.64
C GLY A 239 3.78 21.04 -13.79
N ALA A 240 4.91 21.35 -13.14
CA ALA A 240 5.59 22.65 -13.31
C ALA A 240 6.12 22.86 -14.74
N GLN A 241 6.62 21.80 -15.39
CA GLN A 241 7.05 21.87 -16.79
C GLN A 241 5.88 22.11 -17.75
N TRP A 242 4.77 21.38 -17.59
CA TRP A 242 3.57 21.58 -18.39
C TRP A 242 2.98 22.97 -18.22
N GLY A 243 2.99 23.52 -17.00
CA GLY A 243 2.57 24.90 -16.74
C GLY A 243 3.40 25.93 -17.51
N ARG A 244 4.72 25.73 -17.62
CA ARG A 244 5.59 26.60 -18.45
C ARG A 244 5.28 26.47 -19.94
N ILE A 245 5.10 25.24 -20.43
CA ILE A 245 4.76 24.98 -21.84
C ILE A 245 3.44 25.67 -22.19
N LEU A 246 2.42 25.51 -21.36
CA LEU A 246 1.11 26.11 -21.58
C LEU A 246 1.16 27.64 -21.57
N THR A 247 1.92 28.23 -20.64
CA THR A 247 2.15 29.68 -20.61
C THR A 247 2.83 30.18 -21.88
N ASN A 248 3.86 29.47 -22.36
CA ASN A 248 4.57 29.83 -23.59
C ASN A 248 3.67 29.68 -24.82
N ALA A 249 2.88 28.61 -24.90
CA ALA A 249 1.91 28.40 -25.96
C ALA A 249 0.87 29.53 -26.00
N GLY A 250 0.38 29.99 -24.85
CA GLY A 250 -0.50 31.16 -24.75
C GLY A 250 0.13 32.44 -25.30
N ARG A 251 1.39 32.72 -24.96
CA ARG A 251 2.13 33.88 -25.50
C ARG A 251 2.34 33.79 -27.01
N LEU A 252 2.65 32.61 -27.53
CA LEU A 252 2.80 32.37 -28.97
C LEU A 252 1.48 32.57 -29.71
N ALA A 253 0.37 32.07 -29.16
CA ALA A 253 -0.96 32.26 -29.72
C ALA A 253 -1.35 33.74 -29.75
N GLU A 254 -1.11 34.48 -28.66
CA GLU A 254 -1.36 35.93 -28.62
C GLU A 254 -0.51 36.68 -29.65
N GLY A 255 0.78 36.32 -29.77
CA GLY A 255 1.68 36.88 -30.78
C GLY A 255 1.17 36.62 -32.20
N ALA A 256 0.72 35.40 -32.50
CA ALA A 256 0.15 35.04 -33.79
C ALA A 256 -1.11 35.86 -34.11
N SER A 257 -2.02 36.04 -33.15
CA SER A 257 -3.23 36.86 -33.34
C SER A 257 -2.92 38.34 -33.58
N ARG A 258 -1.84 38.88 -32.99
CA ARG A 258 -1.40 40.27 -33.26
C ARG A 258 -0.91 40.41 -34.70
N VAL A 259 -0.02 39.51 -35.13
CA VAL A 259 0.49 39.50 -36.51
C VAL A 259 -0.65 39.33 -37.52
N GLU A 260 -1.63 38.46 -37.25
CA GLU A 260 -2.80 38.31 -38.14
C GLU A 260 -3.60 39.61 -38.25
N ARG A 261 -3.79 40.33 -37.14
CA ARG A 261 -4.51 41.61 -37.13
C ARG A 261 -3.77 42.67 -37.93
N ASP A 262 -2.45 42.76 -37.76
CA ASP A 262 -1.60 43.75 -38.44
C ASP A 262 -1.60 43.48 -39.96
N LEU A 263 -1.40 42.22 -40.37
CA LEU A 263 -1.48 41.81 -41.77
C LEU A 263 -2.88 42.06 -42.37
N ARG A 264 -3.95 41.81 -41.62
CA ARG A 264 -5.31 42.11 -42.06
C ARG A 264 -5.52 43.61 -42.29
N GLY A 265 -4.94 44.44 -41.43
CA GLY A 265 -4.92 45.90 -41.58
C GLY A 265 -4.16 46.33 -42.84
N GLU A 266 -2.95 45.81 -43.05
CA GLU A 266 -2.14 46.09 -44.25
C GLU A 266 -2.86 45.69 -45.55
N VAL A 267 -3.48 44.49 -45.57
CA VAL A 267 -4.28 44.03 -46.72
C VAL A 267 -5.48 44.94 -46.97
N GLY A 268 -6.10 45.48 -45.93
CA GLY A 268 -7.16 46.49 -46.03
C GLY A 268 -6.66 47.78 -46.68
N ASN A 269 -5.56 48.33 -46.18
CA ASN A 269 -4.95 49.56 -46.70
C ASN A 269 -4.53 49.40 -48.18
N LEU A 270 -3.87 48.30 -48.52
CA LEU A 270 -3.45 48.01 -49.90
C LEU A 270 -4.66 47.86 -50.83
N ARG A 271 -5.76 47.27 -50.36
CA ARG A 271 -7.01 47.16 -51.13
C ARG A 271 -7.61 48.54 -51.42
N GLU A 272 -7.61 49.44 -50.45
CA GLU A 272 -8.08 50.82 -50.63
C GLU A 272 -7.19 51.59 -51.61
N GLU A 273 -5.86 51.48 -51.48
CA GLU A 273 -4.89 52.11 -52.39
C GLU A 273 -5.07 51.65 -53.84
N VAL A 274 -5.21 50.33 -54.06
CA VAL A 274 -5.54 49.77 -55.39
C VAL A 274 -6.87 50.30 -55.91
N GLY A 275 -7.86 50.49 -55.04
CA GLY A 275 -9.14 51.11 -55.37
C GLY A 275 -9.00 52.55 -55.86
N LEU A 276 -8.21 53.38 -55.16
CA LEU A 276 -7.93 54.77 -55.54
C LEU A 276 -7.16 54.87 -56.86
N LEU A 277 -6.12 54.04 -57.04
CA LEU A 277 -5.35 53.98 -58.28
C LEU A 277 -6.21 53.56 -59.47
N ARG A 278 -7.11 52.58 -59.27
CA ARG A 278 -8.06 52.14 -60.29
C ARG A 278 -9.08 53.22 -60.63
N GLY A 279 -9.59 53.95 -59.64
CA GLY A 279 -10.50 55.08 -59.86
C GLY A 279 -9.85 56.22 -60.66
N ARG A 280 -8.57 56.50 -60.43
CA ARG A 280 -7.82 57.54 -61.15
C ARG A 280 -7.43 57.13 -62.58
N GLY A 281 -7.27 55.84 -62.84
CA GLY A 281 -6.98 55.30 -64.17
C GLY A 281 -8.20 55.09 -65.07
N GLY A 282 -9.41 55.00 -64.50
CA GLY A 282 -10.65 54.73 -65.24
C GLY A 282 -11.19 55.91 -66.05
N ASP A 283 -11.00 57.14 -65.58
CA ASP A 283 -11.49 58.34 -66.28
C ASP A 283 -10.60 58.76 -67.46
N GLY A 284 -9.42 58.14 -67.62
CA GLY A 284 -8.50 58.40 -68.73
C GLY A 284 -8.82 57.64 -70.02
N ASP A 285 -9.65 56.60 -69.97
CA ASP A 285 -9.89 55.70 -71.11
C ASP A 285 -11.14 56.10 -71.94
N SER A 286 -11.93 57.07 -71.48
CA SER A 286 -13.11 57.57 -72.21
C SER A 286 -12.84 58.67 -73.25
N LEU A 287 -11.58 59.08 -73.45
CA LEU A 287 -11.24 60.14 -74.43
C LEU A 287 -10.46 59.65 -75.66
N MET A 288 -10.17 58.35 -75.79
CA MET A 288 -9.43 57.79 -76.93
C MET A 288 -10.17 56.64 -77.68
N SER A 289 -11.43 56.34 -77.35
CA SER A 289 -12.23 55.31 -78.04
C SER A 289 -12.91 55.81 -79.33
N GLY A 290 -12.25 56.70 -80.08
CA GLY A 290 -12.83 57.34 -81.25
C GLY A 290 -11.81 57.63 -82.35
N MET A 291 -10.95 56.66 -82.70
CA MET A 291 -10.17 56.74 -83.92
C MET A 291 -9.74 55.35 -84.40
N GLU A 292 -10.64 54.72 -85.15
CA GLU A 292 -10.32 53.60 -86.02
C GLU A 292 -9.71 54.15 -87.31
N SER A 293 -8.40 53.98 -87.53
CA SER A 293 -7.77 53.72 -88.85
C SER A 293 -6.30 54.10 -88.88
N GLY A 294 -5.48 53.16 -89.35
CA GLY A 294 -4.21 53.45 -90.00
C GLY A 294 -2.98 53.10 -89.16
N GLY A 295 -2.20 52.14 -89.66
CA GLY A 295 -1.08 51.55 -88.97
C GLY A 295 0.00 52.54 -88.53
N PHE A 296 0.68 52.18 -87.44
CA PHE A 296 2.01 52.69 -87.17
C PHE A 296 2.79 51.70 -86.29
N VAL A 297 4.05 51.55 -86.66
CA VAL A 297 5.07 50.72 -86.02
C VAL A 297 5.59 51.44 -84.78
N GLY A 298 5.77 50.71 -83.68
CA GLY A 298 6.71 51.08 -82.61
C GLY A 298 6.09 51.86 -81.44
N GLY A 299 5.92 51.15 -80.32
CA GLY A 299 5.48 51.75 -79.06
C GLY A 299 5.52 50.75 -77.90
N SER A 300 6.64 50.03 -77.76
CA SER A 300 6.93 49.22 -76.57
C SER A 300 7.11 50.15 -75.36
N GLY A 301 6.05 50.38 -74.60
CA GLY A 301 6.11 51.28 -73.46
C GLY A 301 4.85 51.30 -72.60
N SER A 302 4.13 50.18 -72.47
CA SER A 302 3.00 50.07 -71.54
C SER A 302 2.81 48.62 -71.09
N GLY A 303 3.88 48.01 -70.56
CA GLY A 303 3.87 46.62 -70.08
C GLY A 303 4.32 46.46 -68.62
N GLY A 304 4.64 47.57 -67.94
CA GLY A 304 5.10 47.56 -66.54
C GLY A 304 3.99 47.18 -65.57
N GLY A 305 2.84 47.87 -65.66
CA GLY A 305 1.70 47.62 -64.77
C GLY A 305 1.14 46.20 -64.87
N ASP A 306 1.03 45.64 -66.07
CA ASP A 306 0.52 44.27 -66.25
C ASP A 306 1.50 43.18 -65.79
N ARG A 307 2.79 43.50 -65.71
CA ARG A 307 3.79 42.60 -65.11
C ARG A 307 3.69 42.63 -63.60
N GLU A 308 3.60 43.82 -63.01
CA GLU A 308 3.42 44.02 -61.57
C GLU A 308 2.11 43.44 -61.07
N VAL A 309 1.00 43.61 -61.79
CA VAL A 309 -0.31 43.02 -61.44
C VAL A 309 -0.27 41.49 -61.50
N ARG A 310 0.47 40.89 -62.46
CA ARG A 310 0.66 39.43 -62.50
C ARG A 310 1.51 38.92 -61.34
N GLU A 311 2.56 39.65 -60.99
CA GLU A 311 3.42 39.32 -59.85
C GLU A 311 2.66 39.45 -58.52
N LEU A 312 1.89 40.51 -58.33
CA LEU A 312 1.03 40.70 -57.15
C LEU A 312 0.00 39.57 -57.04
N LYS A 313 -0.64 39.16 -58.15
CA LYS A 313 -1.57 38.03 -58.17
C LYS A 313 -0.93 36.71 -57.75
N LEU A 314 0.31 36.44 -58.16
CA LEU A 314 1.03 35.25 -57.73
C LEU A 314 1.34 35.31 -56.23
N ARG A 315 1.80 36.47 -55.75
CA ARG A 315 2.12 36.67 -54.33
C ARG A 315 0.88 36.56 -53.44
N VAL A 316 -0.29 37.02 -53.89
CA VAL A 316 -1.56 36.82 -53.18
C VAL A 316 -1.89 35.34 -53.07
N ARG A 317 -1.80 34.55 -54.16
CA ARG A 317 -2.06 33.10 -54.11
C ARG A 317 -1.07 32.36 -53.20
N GLU A 318 0.20 32.77 -53.20
CA GLU A 318 1.24 32.24 -52.31
C GLU A 318 0.86 32.47 -50.84
N LEU A 319 0.44 33.69 -50.49
CA LEU A 319 0.01 34.04 -49.14
C LEU A 319 -1.27 33.30 -48.73
N GLU A 320 -2.25 33.17 -49.62
CA GLU A 320 -3.46 32.38 -49.37
C GLU A 320 -3.13 30.91 -49.09
N ARG A 321 -2.20 30.31 -49.86
CA ARG A 321 -1.71 28.95 -49.63
C ARG A 321 -1.04 28.81 -48.26
N ASN A 322 -0.18 29.75 -47.89
CA ASN A 322 0.52 29.74 -46.61
C ASN A 322 -0.46 29.90 -45.42
N ILE A 323 -1.50 30.72 -45.56
CA ILE A 323 -2.54 30.87 -44.53
C ILE A 323 -3.32 29.56 -44.36
N GLU A 324 -3.66 28.87 -45.45
CA GLU A 324 -4.39 27.60 -45.35
C GLU A 324 -3.51 26.47 -44.78
N GLU A 325 -2.21 26.48 -45.08
CA GLU A 325 -1.23 25.58 -44.46
C GLU A 325 -1.12 25.82 -42.95
N ALA A 326 -0.95 27.06 -42.52
CA ALA A 326 -0.93 27.42 -41.09
C ALA A 326 -2.25 27.05 -40.37
N ARG A 327 -3.40 27.17 -41.04
CA ARG A 327 -4.69 26.70 -40.50
C ARG A 327 -4.73 25.18 -40.34
N ARG A 328 -4.16 24.43 -41.29
CA ARG A 328 -4.09 22.97 -41.20
C ARG A 328 -3.21 22.54 -40.03
N ASP A 329 -2.07 23.19 -39.83
CA ASP A 329 -1.18 22.92 -38.70
C ASP A 329 -1.83 23.30 -37.36
N GLY A 330 -2.52 24.44 -37.31
CA GLY A 330 -3.29 24.87 -36.13
C GLY A 330 -4.39 23.88 -35.73
N ARG A 331 -5.09 23.27 -36.70
CA ARG A 331 -6.08 22.21 -36.42
C ARG A 331 -5.44 20.98 -35.77
N GLY A 332 -4.26 20.57 -36.22
CA GLY A 332 -3.54 19.44 -35.63
C GLY A 332 -3.15 19.67 -34.16
N VAL A 333 -2.79 20.91 -33.80
CA VAL A 333 -2.49 21.28 -32.41
C VAL A 333 -3.74 21.20 -31.53
N ILE A 334 -4.90 21.65 -32.02
CA ILE A 334 -6.17 21.59 -31.29
C ILE A 334 -6.60 20.14 -31.04
N GLU A 335 -6.53 19.27 -32.06
CA GLU A 335 -6.85 17.84 -31.90
C GLU A 335 -5.93 17.15 -30.87
N MET A 336 -4.64 17.49 -30.85
CA MET A 336 -3.71 16.95 -29.86
C MET A 336 -4.03 17.44 -28.44
N ALA A 337 -4.42 18.72 -28.30
CA ALA A 337 -4.87 19.27 -27.02
C ALA A 337 -6.15 18.58 -26.50
N GLU A 338 -7.12 18.27 -27.37
CA GLU A 338 -8.32 17.52 -26.98
C GLU A 338 -7.99 16.08 -26.53
N LYS A 339 -7.09 15.39 -27.24
CA LYS A 339 -6.63 14.05 -26.84
C LYS A 339 -5.94 14.07 -25.46
N LEU A 340 -5.10 15.07 -25.21
CA LEU A 340 -4.47 15.27 -23.90
C LEU A 340 -5.50 15.59 -22.81
N ALA A 341 -6.52 16.39 -23.11
CA ALA A 341 -7.61 16.68 -22.17
C ALA A 341 -8.43 15.42 -21.83
N MET A 342 -8.67 14.53 -22.80
CA MET A 342 -9.33 13.24 -22.54
C MET A 342 -8.48 12.31 -21.67
N LEU A 343 -7.17 12.23 -21.94
CA LEU A 343 -6.25 11.44 -21.11
C LEU A 343 -6.19 11.97 -19.67
N GLY A 344 -6.17 13.29 -19.49
CA GLY A 344 -6.17 13.92 -18.17
C GLY A 344 -7.43 13.60 -17.36
N ARG A 345 -8.61 13.58 -17.97
CA ARG A 345 -9.86 13.19 -17.29
C ARG A 345 -9.85 11.75 -16.78
N GLY A 346 -9.33 10.82 -17.58
CA GLY A 346 -9.27 9.41 -17.20
C GLY A 346 -8.32 9.09 -16.03
N ILE A 347 -7.39 10.00 -15.70
CA ILE A 347 -6.49 9.87 -14.54
C ILE A 347 -7.15 10.37 -13.26
N ILE A 348 -8.04 11.37 -13.34
CA ILE A 348 -8.72 11.96 -12.17
C ILE A 348 -9.86 11.06 -11.65
N GLU A 349 -10.47 10.26 -12.52
CA GLU A 349 -11.59 9.37 -12.17
C GLU A 349 -11.16 7.99 -11.62
N ARG A 350 -9.86 7.71 -11.50
CA ARG A 350 -9.32 6.46 -10.93
C ARG A 350 -8.70 6.69 -9.56
#